data_AF-A0A961HZJ3-F1
#
_entry.id   AF-A0A961HZJ3-F1
#
_cell.length_a   1.000
_cell.length_b   1.000
_cell.length_c   1.000
_cell.angle_alpha   90.00
_cell.angle_beta   90.00
_cell.angle_gamma   90.00
#
_symmetry.space_group_name_H-M   'P 1'
#
loop_
_entity.id
_entity.type
_entity.pdbx_description
1 polymer ?
#
loop_
_entity_poly.entity_id
_entity_poly.type
_entity_poly.pdbx_seq_one_letter_code
_entity_poly.pdbx_strand_id
1 'polypeptide(L)'
;MRGLLIWICALLPALGQAEEAGTFDYWVLSLSWSPSWCAQTGDAQGADQCDARHDHGWTLHGLWPQYARGYPSFCQTAHPPPSRRQTAAMADVMGSAGLAWHQWRKHGSCSGFSAEDYFALSRRAYAQVVRPEAFR
;
A
#
# COMPACT_ATOMS: atom_id res chain seq x y z
N MET A 1 31.27 22.74 49.82
CA MET A 1 30.10 23.05 48.96
C MET A 1 30.24 22.26 47.67
N ARG A 2 29.68 21.04 47.63
CA ARG A 2 29.75 20.16 46.46
C ARG A 2 28.63 20.56 45.51
N GLY A 3 28.97 21.16 44.38
CA GLY A 3 28.01 21.60 43.37
C GLY A 3 27.31 20.42 42.72
N LEU A 4 25.98 20.42 42.75
CA LEU A 4 25.13 19.52 41.98
C LEU A 4 25.20 19.94 40.51
N LEU A 5 25.78 19.10 39.65
CA LEU A 5 25.65 19.25 38.20
C LEU A 5 24.30 18.65 37.77
N ILE A 6 23.34 19.52 37.48
CA ILE A 6 22.04 19.15 36.92
C ILE A 6 22.25 18.81 35.44
N TRP A 7 22.15 17.53 35.11
CA TRP A 7 22.10 17.05 33.73
C TRP A 7 20.74 17.39 33.12
N ILE A 8 20.70 18.42 32.28
CA ILE A 8 19.54 18.70 31.42
C ILE A 8 19.56 17.67 30.29
N CYS A 9 18.76 16.62 30.41
CA CYS A 9 18.42 15.75 29.28
C CYS A 9 17.56 16.55 28.30
N ALA A 10 18.17 17.04 27.22
CA ALA A 10 17.45 17.62 26.10
C ALA A 10 16.66 16.51 25.38
N LEU A 11 15.35 16.44 25.65
CA LEU A 11 14.39 15.70 24.84
C LEU A 11 14.20 16.44 23.51
N LEU A 12 15.11 16.22 22.56
CA LEU A 12 14.87 16.59 21.17
C LEU A 12 13.84 15.59 20.60
N PRO A 13 12.66 16.02 20.12
CA PRO A 13 11.81 15.13 19.35
C PRO A 13 12.61 14.72 18.11
N ALA A 14 12.79 13.42 17.91
CA ALA A 14 13.27 12.90 16.65
C ALA A 14 12.21 13.21 15.60
N LEU A 15 12.36 14.35 14.91
CA LEU A 15 11.65 14.63 13.68
C LEU A 15 12.20 13.63 12.65
N GLY A 16 11.52 12.48 12.52
CA GLY A 16 11.80 11.55 11.43
C GLY A 16 11.73 12.32 10.12
N GLN A 17 12.81 12.27 9.33
CA GLN A 17 12.77 12.88 8.00
C GLN A 17 11.62 12.23 7.23
N ALA A 18 10.72 13.06 6.70
CA ALA A 18 9.68 12.56 5.82
C ALA A 18 10.36 11.86 4.63
N GLU A 19 9.97 10.62 4.36
CA GLU A 19 10.56 9.85 3.28
C GLU A 19 10.20 10.50 1.92
N GLU A 20 11.21 10.63 1.06
CA GLU A 20 11.09 11.33 -0.23
C GLU A 20 10.50 10.39 -1.29
N ALA A 21 9.51 10.88 -2.03
CA ALA A 21 8.92 10.14 -3.14
C ALA A 21 9.91 9.98 -4.31
N GLY A 22 9.93 8.81 -4.93
CA GLY A 22 10.75 8.53 -6.12
C GLY A 22 12.13 7.95 -5.83
N THR A 23 12.52 7.85 -4.56
CA THR A 23 13.80 7.27 -4.13
C THR A 23 13.57 5.89 -3.54
N PHE A 24 13.87 4.83 -4.29
CA PHE A 24 13.79 3.42 -3.85
C PHE A 24 14.56 2.51 -4.83
N ASP A 25 14.82 1.26 -4.43
CA ASP A 25 15.69 0.33 -5.15
C ASP A 25 14.92 -0.61 -6.10
N TYR A 26 13.76 -1.12 -5.67
CA TYR A 26 12.96 -2.06 -6.47
C TYR A 26 11.47 -2.03 -6.10
N TRP A 27 10.67 -2.75 -6.89
CA TRP A 27 9.24 -2.93 -6.66
C TRP A 27 8.92 -4.32 -6.14
N VAL A 28 7.98 -4.42 -5.22
CA VAL A 28 7.29 -5.66 -4.85
C VAL A 28 5.84 -5.58 -5.32
N LEU A 29 5.44 -6.53 -6.18
CA LEU A 29 4.04 -6.74 -6.50
C LEU A 29 3.44 -7.72 -5.49
N SER A 30 2.57 -7.22 -4.62
CA SER A 30 1.91 -8.01 -3.58
C SER A 30 0.52 -8.44 -4.02
N LEU A 31 0.27 -9.75 -3.96
CA LEU A 31 -1.02 -10.34 -4.31
C LEU A 31 -1.65 -11.01 -3.10
N SER A 32 -2.97 -10.98 -3.02
CA SER A 32 -3.76 -11.68 -2.00
C SER A 32 -4.62 -12.75 -2.64
N TRP A 33 -4.70 -13.92 -2.02
CA TRP A 33 -5.66 -14.95 -2.38
C TRP A 33 -6.96 -14.72 -1.62
N SER A 34 -7.98 -14.21 -2.32
CA SER A 34 -9.23 -13.74 -1.70
C SER A 34 -9.94 -14.82 -0.90
N PRO A 35 -10.08 -16.08 -1.36
CA PRO A 35 -10.76 -17.11 -0.59
C PRO A 35 -10.16 -17.34 0.80
N SER A 36 -8.82 -17.38 0.91
CA SER A 36 -8.17 -17.53 2.22
C SER A 36 -8.28 -16.29 3.09
N TRP A 37 -8.28 -15.09 2.49
CA TRP A 37 -8.48 -13.85 3.26
C TRP A 37 -9.92 -13.70 3.75
N CYS A 38 -10.90 -14.04 2.91
CA CYS A 38 -12.32 -14.04 3.28
C CYS A 38 -12.58 -14.99 4.44
N ALA A 39 -12.15 -16.25 4.32
CA ALA A 39 -12.34 -17.26 5.37
C ALA A 39 -11.67 -16.89 6.71
N GLN A 40 -10.54 -16.18 6.68
CA GLN A 40 -9.79 -15.82 7.90
C GLN A 40 -10.17 -14.47 8.49
N THR A 41 -10.74 -13.55 7.69
CA THR A 41 -10.88 -12.15 8.09
C THR A 41 -12.09 -11.49 7.45
N GLY A 42 -12.21 -11.55 6.12
CA GLY A 42 -13.19 -10.78 5.36
C GLY A 42 -14.64 -11.12 5.72
N ASP A 43 -14.97 -12.39 5.89
CA ASP A 43 -16.34 -12.84 6.22
C ASP A 43 -16.79 -12.33 7.59
N ALA A 44 -15.90 -12.41 8.58
CA ALA A 44 -16.16 -11.89 9.93
C ALA A 44 -16.34 -10.36 9.95
N GLN A 45 -15.76 -9.66 8.97
CA GLN A 45 -15.89 -8.21 8.81
C GLN A 45 -17.06 -7.79 7.90
N GLY A 46 -17.77 -8.75 7.28
CA GLY A 46 -18.79 -8.45 6.28
C GLY A 46 -18.22 -7.71 5.07
N ALA A 47 -16.98 -8.03 4.67
CA ALA A 47 -16.30 -7.36 3.59
C ALA A 47 -16.97 -7.64 2.25
N ASP A 48 -17.25 -6.59 1.49
CA ASP A 48 -17.97 -6.67 0.21
C ASP A 48 -17.34 -7.67 -0.77
N GLN A 49 -15.99 -7.67 -0.85
CA GLN A 49 -15.17 -8.56 -1.68
C GLN A 49 -15.48 -10.05 -1.47
N CYS A 50 -16.02 -10.43 -0.30
CA CYS A 50 -16.29 -11.81 0.07
C CYS A 50 -17.72 -12.26 -0.23
N ASP A 51 -18.59 -11.37 -0.69
CA ASP A 51 -19.91 -11.77 -1.18
C ASP A 51 -19.79 -12.70 -2.38
N ALA A 52 -20.58 -13.77 -2.39
CA ALA A 52 -20.56 -14.81 -3.43
C ALA A 52 -20.87 -14.30 -4.85
N ARG A 53 -21.40 -13.08 -5.01
CA ARG A 53 -21.56 -12.42 -6.31
C ARG A 53 -20.24 -11.99 -6.94
N HIS A 54 -19.16 -11.93 -6.16
CA HIS A 54 -17.81 -11.63 -6.64
C HIS A 54 -17.00 -12.92 -6.75
N ASP A 55 -16.12 -12.97 -7.75
CA ASP A 55 -15.21 -14.10 -7.98
C ASP A 55 -13.78 -13.59 -8.21
N HIS A 56 -13.24 -12.92 -7.19
CA HIS A 56 -11.97 -12.21 -7.34
C HIS A 56 -10.74 -13.12 -7.45
N GLY A 57 -10.80 -14.37 -6.95
CA GLY A 57 -9.62 -15.25 -6.86
C GLY A 57 -8.41 -14.51 -6.28
N TRP A 58 -7.39 -14.26 -7.11
CA TRP A 58 -6.27 -13.38 -6.76
C TRP A 58 -6.63 -11.91 -6.88
N THR A 59 -6.40 -11.13 -5.83
CA THR A 59 -6.44 -9.67 -5.87
C THR A 59 -5.05 -9.06 -5.82
N LEU A 60 -4.90 -7.90 -6.45
CA LEU A 60 -3.79 -6.99 -6.25
C LEU A 60 -3.90 -6.38 -4.86
N HIS A 61 -3.02 -6.78 -3.94
CA HIS A 61 -2.92 -6.11 -2.65
C HIS A 61 -2.25 -4.75 -2.82
N GLY A 62 -1.17 -4.66 -3.60
CA GLY A 62 -0.51 -3.39 -3.91
C GLY A 62 0.81 -3.55 -4.65
N LEU A 63 1.33 -2.42 -5.15
CA LEU A 63 2.65 -2.33 -5.77
C LEU A 63 3.54 -1.43 -4.92
N TRP A 64 4.62 -1.97 -4.36
CA TRP A 64 5.33 -1.35 -3.24
C TRP A 64 6.77 -1.00 -3.62
N PRO A 65 7.13 0.29 -3.57
CA PRO A 65 8.54 0.71 -3.56
C PRO A 65 9.27 0.12 -2.35
N GLN A 66 10.49 -0.38 -2.55
CA GLN A 66 11.29 -1.03 -1.52
C GLN A 66 12.73 -0.55 -1.57
N TYR A 67 13.39 -0.55 -0.41
CA TYR A 67 14.84 -0.48 -0.31
C TYR A 67 15.44 -1.89 -0.22
N ALA A 68 16.75 -2.01 -0.44
CA ALA A 68 17.52 -3.22 -0.16
C ALA A 68 17.33 -3.68 1.29
N ARG A 69 17.11 -2.72 2.22
CA ARG A 69 16.74 -2.99 3.61
C ARG A 69 15.63 -2.03 4.05
N GLY A 70 14.44 -2.56 4.30
CA GLY A 70 13.26 -1.77 4.66
C GLY A 70 12.50 -1.26 3.44
N TYR A 71 11.63 -0.29 3.64
CA TYR A 71 10.80 0.30 2.60
C TYR A 71 10.32 1.69 3.00
N PRO A 72 10.15 2.60 2.02
CA PRO A 72 9.52 3.87 2.28
C PRO A 72 8.01 3.72 2.49
N SER A 73 7.45 4.58 3.33
CA SER A 73 6.01 4.61 3.62
C SER A 73 5.49 6.02 3.92
N PHE A 74 4.26 6.28 3.45
CA PHE A 74 3.57 7.56 3.68
C PHE A 74 4.39 8.79 3.26
N CYS A 75 5.07 8.68 2.11
CA CYS A 75 5.99 9.70 1.62
C CYS A 75 5.28 11.01 1.29
N GLN A 76 6.01 12.11 1.46
CA GLN A 76 5.55 13.41 0.94
C GLN A 76 5.68 13.42 -0.58
N THR A 77 4.62 13.83 -1.25
CA THR A 77 4.54 13.87 -2.72
C THR A 77 3.88 15.15 -3.18
N ALA A 78 4.33 15.67 -4.32
CA ALA A 78 3.71 16.83 -4.98
C ALA A 78 2.38 16.45 -5.68
N HIS A 79 2.12 15.15 -5.88
CA HIS A 79 0.92 14.68 -6.53
C HIS A 79 -0.28 14.69 -5.58
N PRO A 80 -1.46 15.12 -6.04
CA PRO A 80 -2.66 15.04 -5.22
C PRO A 80 -3.04 13.58 -4.95
N PRO A 81 -3.75 13.31 -3.84
CA PRO A 81 -4.29 11.98 -3.58
C PRO A 81 -5.34 11.59 -4.62
N PRO A 82 -5.58 10.28 -4.84
CA PRO A 82 -6.52 9.83 -5.84
C PRO A 82 -7.95 10.27 -5.53
N SER A 83 -8.68 10.66 -6.56
CA SER A 83 -10.13 10.85 -6.46
C SER A 83 -10.85 9.55 -6.08
N ARG A 84 -12.06 9.68 -5.51
CA ARG A 84 -12.95 8.53 -5.24
C ARG A 84 -13.19 7.67 -6.49
N ARG A 85 -13.26 8.29 -7.67
CA ARG A 85 -13.43 7.59 -8.94
C ARG A 85 -12.21 6.72 -9.27
N GLN A 86 -11.00 7.23 -9.06
CA GLN A 86 -9.76 6.48 -9.32
C GLN A 86 -9.64 5.27 -8.38
N THR A 87 -9.96 5.42 -7.09
CA THR A 87 -9.91 4.28 -6.16
C THR A 87 -11.04 3.27 -6.42
N ALA A 88 -12.25 3.73 -6.75
CA ALA A 88 -13.36 2.85 -7.14
C ALA A 88 -13.04 2.03 -8.38
N ALA A 89 -12.35 2.62 -9.36
CA ALA A 89 -11.90 1.93 -10.58
C ALA A 89 -10.84 0.86 -10.34
N MET A 90 -10.32 0.71 -9.12
CA MET A 90 -9.39 -0.37 -8.74
C MET A 90 -10.05 -1.47 -7.93
N ALA A 91 -11.32 -1.33 -7.56
CA ALA A 91 -12.01 -2.31 -6.71
C ALA A 91 -12.16 -3.69 -7.38
N ASP A 92 -12.23 -3.75 -8.71
CA ASP A 92 -12.28 -5.00 -9.48
C ASP A 92 -11.03 -5.87 -9.30
N VAL A 93 -9.85 -5.24 -9.19
CA VAL A 93 -8.57 -5.97 -9.02
C VAL A 93 -8.04 -5.94 -7.60
N MET A 94 -8.39 -4.94 -6.78
CA MET A 94 -7.92 -4.80 -5.40
C MET A 94 -8.99 -5.17 -4.36
N GLY A 95 -10.18 -5.61 -4.78
CA GLY A 95 -11.28 -6.00 -3.89
C GLY A 95 -12.04 -4.86 -3.22
N SER A 96 -11.42 -3.68 -3.03
CA SER A 96 -12.14 -2.50 -2.55
C SER A 96 -11.46 -1.16 -2.89
N ALA A 97 -12.26 -0.10 -2.99
CA ALA A 97 -11.78 1.27 -3.12
C ALA A 97 -10.98 1.73 -1.88
N GLY A 98 -11.34 1.20 -0.70
CA GLY A 98 -10.65 1.48 0.56
C GLY A 98 -9.22 0.92 0.55
N LEU A 99 -9.03 -0.30 0.06
CA LEU A 99 -7.70 -0.88 -0.12
C LEU A 99 -6.89 -0.03 -1.10
N ALA A 100 -7.44 0.31 -2.27
CA ALA A 100 -6.75 1.12 -3.26
C ALA A 100 -6.28 2.48 -2.69
N TRP A 101 -7.14 3.18 -1.94
CA TRP A 101 -6.78 4.42 -1.25
C TRP A 101 -5.63 4.22 -0.26
N HIS A 102 -5.73 3.21 0.62
CA HIS A 102 -4.72 2.93 1.63
C HIS A 102 -3.35 2.62 0.99
N GLN A 103 -3.36 1.81 -0.06
CA GLN A 103 -2.15 1.36 -0.75
C GLN A 103 -1.47 2.49 -1.50
N TRP A 104 -2.24 3.36 -2.15
CA TRP A 104 -1.66 4.59 -2.69
C TRP A 104 -1.08 5.46 -1.58
N ARG A 105 -1.82 5.72 -0.50
CA ARG A 105 -1.35 6.63 0.56
C ARG A 105 -0.06 6.14 1.22
N LYS A 106 0.05 4.83 1.48
CA LYS A 106 1.20 4.23 2.14
C LYS A 106 2.36 3.98 1.20
N HIS A 107 2.12 3.43 0.01
CA HIS A 107 3.17 2.94 -0.89
C HIS A 107 3.22 3.71 -2.22
N GLY A 108 2.06 4.02 -2.81
CA GLY A 108 2.01 4.76 -4.07
C GLY A 108 2.56 6.19 -3.98
N SER A 109 2.34 6.88 -2.86
CA SER A 109 2.89 8.22 -2.58
C SER A 109 4.42 8.24 -2.64
N CYS A 110 5.07 7.12 -2.34
CA CYS A 110 6.52 6.95 -2.37
C CYS A 110 7.10 6.68 -3.76
N SER A 111 6.26 6.43 -4.77
CA SER A 111 6.74 6.09 -6.12
C SER A 111 7.25 7.26 -6.96
N GLY A 112 6.88 8.50 -6.58
CA GLY A 112 7.08 9.68 -7.42
C GLY A 112 6.05 9.83 -8.55
N PHE A 113 5.12 8.89 -8.70
CA PHE A 113 4.07 8.93 -9.72
C PHE A 113 2.79 9.62 -9.25
N SER A 114 2.04 10.13 -10.23
CA SER A 114 0.66 10.52 -10.01
C SER A 114 -0.17 9.30 -9.59
N ALA A 115 -1.30 9.52 -8.92
CA ALA A 115 -2.15 8.40 -8.52
C ALA A 115 -2.71 7.61 -9.73
N GLU A 116 -2.94 8.28 -10.85
CA GLU A 116 -3.36 7.66 -12.11
C GLU A 116 -2.28 6.73 -12.66
N ASP A 117 -1.05 7.23 -12.80
CA ASP A 117 0.08 6.45 -13.32
C ASP A 117 0.43 5.28 -12.39
N TYR A 118 0.40 5.50 -11.07
CA TYR A 118 0.62 4.45 -10.09
C TYR A 118 -0.39 3.31 -10.23
N PHE A 119 -1.70 3.62 -10.31
CA PHE A 119 -2.72 2.59 -10.46
C PHE A 119 -2.67 1.91 -11.83
N ALA A 120 -2.37 2.65 -12.90
CA ALA A 120 -2.16 2.09 -14.23
C ALA A 120 -0.98 1.11 -14.26
N LEU A 121 0.15 1.47 -13.63
CA LEU A 121 1.31 0.58 -13.50
C LEU A 121 0.97 -0.64 -12.65
N SER A 122 0.29 -0.46 -11.52
CA SER A 122 -0.09 -1.55 -10.63
C SER A 122 -0.99 -2.57 -11.33
N ARG A 123 -1.98 -2.10 -12.10
CA ARG A 123 -2.85 -2.97 -12.91
C ARG A 123 -2.08 -3.68 -14.01
N ARG A 124 -1.17 -2.99 -14.69
CA ARG A 124 -0.32 -3.60 -15.73
C ARG A 124 0.55 -4.71 -15.14
N ALA A 125 1.18 -4.48 -14.00
CA ALA A 125 1.99 -5.48 -13.32
C ALA A 125 1.14 -6.69 -12.89
N TYR A 126 -0.04 -6.45 -12.30
CA TYR A 126 -0.98 -7.51 -11.94
C TYR A 126 -1.41 -8.36 -13.15
N ALA A 127 -1.69 -7.73 -14.30
CA ALA A 127 -2.11 -8.44 -15.51
C ALA A 127 -1.01 -9.30 -16.15
N GLN A 128 0.27 -9.06 -15.83
CA GLN A 128 1.39 -9.86 -16.32
C GLN A 128 1.62 -11.14 -15.50
N VAL A 129 0.98 -11.27 -14.33
CA VAL A 129 1.15 -12.46 -13.50
C VAL A 129 0.35 -13.63 -14.08
N VAL A 130 1.07 -14.65 -14.53
CA VAL A 130 0.46 -15.92 -14.93
C VAL A 130 0.06 -16.69 -13.67
N ARG A 131 -1.25 -16.82 -13.45
CA ARG A 131 -1.81 -17.55 -12.32
C ARG A 131 -1.88 -19.05 -12.61
N PRO A 132 -1.44 -19.92 -11.68
CA PRO A 132 -1.58 -21.37 -11.82
C PRO A 132 -3.05 -21.76 -11.93
N GLU A 133 -3.37 -22.75 -12.75
CA GLU A 133 -4.75 -23.18 -13.02
C GLU A 133 -5.51 -23.58 -11.76
N ALA A 134 -4.83 -24.24 -10.80
CA ALA A 134 -5.41 -24.62 -9.51
C ALA A 134 -5.84 -23.43 -8.63
N PHE A 135 -5.41 -22.21 -8.97
CA PHE A 135 -5.70 -20.98 -8.25
C PHE A 135 -6.20 -19.88 -9.19
N ARG A 136 -6.80 -20.23 -10.33
CA ARG A 136 -7.46 -19.25 -11.19
C ARG A 136 -8.84 -18.90 -10.67
#